data_AF-A0A3Q0SZF2-F1
#
_entry.id   AF-A0A3Q0SZF2-F1
#
_cell.length_a   1.000
_cell.length_b   1.000
_cell.length_c   1.000
_cell.angle_alpha   90.00
_cell.angle_beta   90.00
_cell.angle_gamma   90.00
#
_symmetry.space_group_name_H-M   'P 1'
#
loop_
_entity.id
_entity.type
_entity.pdbx_description
1 polymer ?
#
loop_
_entity_poly.entity_id
_entity_poly.type
_entity_poly.pdbx_seq_one_letter_code
_entity_poly.pdbx_strand_id
1 'polypeptide(L)'
;MAEKLHALEEDNQQYKHKLESQREEFERLKDEIIKSKEESLKETEERLSAESTRKVSELKKKAEQKISQIKKQLTSQLEEKEQMITALQTSLEELKSNETSGKKHIETLEEKTKSLEDALIKLKEEQAKQLEQILNNERLEKEKSLVELKVMYEDKLTSLQSDTVQQGQLREAESALHEIEAKLKEAEERNGDLVAEINRLRGEINEKDAQLDQHQATIKEVQNPSQSEMKVECSSVQQTKSVLENELENHSPTQEVDDDDDSLQSLKNKLSQVKNEREKIQKDFIRLQKDMRSLRKEHEHDLEYMKKELLEENEKKLKLELEDLEMKHNSAMKQIMREFNTQMSLKEKELDTAVKEAIAKAQNVEEELISSHREEASQLRMVISQKEDDLHKTVQKYEQVIQILKKEKFDSSSHYERFDLFLLVVTDPGLNASDAFSEPTEMEYLRKVLFEYMMGRETKTMAKVITSMLKFPPDQAQKVLDKEDSKTVVSIFLLLEDI
;
A
#
# COMPACT_ATOMS: atom_id res chain seq x y z
N MET A 1 -129.23 -37.10 64.84
CA MET A 1 -128.58 -37.08 63.51
C MET A 1 -128.19 -35.66 63.12
N ALA A 2 -129.07 -34.66 63.30
CA ALA A 2 -128.78 -33.23 63.06
C ALA A 2 -127.60 -32.66 63.87
N GLU A 3 -127.50 -32.93 65.18
CA GLU A 3 -126.38 -32.43 66.02
C GLU A 3 -125.00 -32.96 65.60
N LYS A 4 -124.91 -34.23 65.20
CA LYS A 4 -123.66 -34.81 64.66
C LYS A 4 -123.27 -34.22 63.32
N LEU A 5 -124.26 -33.83 62.50
CA LEU A 5 -124.04 -33.21 61.20
C LEU A 5 -123.53 -31.77 61.37
N HIS A 6 -124.07 -31.04 62.35
CA HIS A 6 -123.59 -29.71 62.72
C HIS A 6 -122.16 -29.73 63.30
N ALA A 7 -121.83 -30.70 64.16
CA ALA A 7 -120.47 -30.84 64.70
C ALA A 7 -119.43 -31.16 63.62
N LEU A 8 -119.79 -32.04 62.66
CA LEU A 8 -118.94 -32.32 61.50
C LEU A 8 -118.77 -31.11 60.58
N GLU A 9 -119.81 -30.29 60.43
CA GLU A 9 -119.75 -29.05 59.64
C GLU A 9 -118.83 -28.01 60.30
N GLU A 10 -118.90 -27.88 61.62
CA GLU A 10 -118.02 -27.01 62.41
C GLU A 10 -116.56 -27.47 62.36
N ASP A 11 -116.29 -28.77 62.56
CA ASP A 11 -114.95 -29.35 62.42
C ASP A 11 -114.39 -29.14 61.00
N ASN A 12 -115.21 -29.33 59.96
CA ASN A 12 -114.79 -29.13 58.57
C ASN A 12 -114.43 -27.66 58.30
N GLN A 13 -115.22 -26.71 58.84
CA GLN A 13 -114.88 -25.28 58.77
C GLN A 13 -113.57 -24.97 59.50
N GLN A 14 -113.35 -25.55 60.69
CA GLN A 14 -112.08 -25.40 61.42
C GLN A 14 -110.89 -25.97 60.64
N TYR A 15 -111.02 -27.18 60.07
CA TYR A 15 -109.96 -27.76 59.24
C TYR A 15 -109.69 -26.93 57.99
N LYS A 16 -110.72 -26.38 57.35
CA LYS A 16 -110.58 -25.49 56.20
C LYS A 16 -109.83 -24.21 56.57
N HIS A 17 -110.19 -23.57 57.69
CA HIS A 17 -109.45 -22.39 58.19
C HIS A 17 -108.00 -22.71 58.55
N LYS A 18 -107.73 -23.87 59.17
CA LYS A 18 -106.36 -24.30 59.50
C LYS A 18 -105.52 -24.58 58.26
N LEU A 19 -106.10 -25.23 57.25
CA LEU A 19 -105.44 -25.46 55.96
C LEU A 19 -105.15 -24.14 55.24
N GLU A 20 -106.08 -23.18 55.27
CA GLU A 20 -105.87 -21.85 54.69
C GLU A 20 -104.74 -21.10 55.41
N SER A 21 -104.76 -21.08 56.75
CA SER A 21 -103.69 -20.48 57.55
C SER A 21 -102.33 -21.12 57.26
N GLN A 22 -102.26 -22.44 57.12
CA GLN A 22 -101.03 -23.14 56.77
C GLN A 22 -100.57 -22.82 55.34
N ARG A 23 -101.49 -22.66 54.39
CA ARG A 23 -101.18 -22.21 53.02
C ARG A 23 -100.61 -20.79 53.01
N GLU A 24 -101.25 -19.87 53.74
CA GLU A 24 -100.78 -18.48 53.88
C GLU A 24 -99.42 -18.39 54.58
N GLU A 25 -99.17 -19.21 55.60
CA GLU A 25 -97.85 -19.31 56.25
C GLU A 25 -96.79 -19.89 55.31
N PHE A 26 -97.13 -20.94 54.55
CA PHE A 26 -96.21 -21.52 53.58
C PHE A 26 -95.86 -20.54 52.46
N GLU A 27 -96.85 -19.82 51.93
CA GLU A 27 -96.60 -18.82 50.88
C GLU A 27 -95.73 -17.67 51.42
N ARG A 28 -95.99 -17.20 52.65
CA ARG A 28 -95.13 -16.20 53.31
C ARG A 28 -93.69 -16.68 53.48
N LEU A 29 -93.49 -17.91 53.98
CA LEU A 29 -92.14 -18.49 54.13
C LEU A 29 -91.44 -18.68 52.78
N LYS A 30 -92.19 -19.09 51.75
CA LYS A 30 -91.66 -19.22 50.38
C LYS A 30 -91.22 -17.88 49.82
N ASP A 31 -92.03 -16.82 49.97
CA ASP A 31 -91.68 -15.47 49.54
C ASP A 31 -90.45 -14.93 50.28
N GLU A 32 -90.34 -15.18 51.60
CA GLU A 32 -89.17 -14.81 52.39
C GLU A 32 -87.90 -15.54 51.95
N ILE A 33 -88.01 -16.84 51.65
CA ILE A 33 -86.89 -17.64 51.09
C ILE A 33 -86.48 -17.13 49.70
N ILE A 34 -87.44 -16.81 48.83
CA ILE A 34 -87.15 -16.27 47.49
C ILE A 34 -86.43 -14.92 47.63
N LYS A 35 -86.98 -14.02 48.45
CA LYS A 35 -86.39 -12.70 48.69
C LYS A 35 -84.98 -12.79 49.26
N SER A 36 -84.75 -13.65 50.26
CA SER A 36 -83.42 -13.88 50.83
C SER A 36 -82.42 -14.43 49.81
N LYS A 37 -82.86 -15.34 48.91
CA LYS A 37 -82.02 -15.86 47.82
C LYS A 37 -81.72 -14.80 46.76
N GLU A 38 -82.68 -13.97 46.39
CA GLU A 38 -82.48 -12.87 45.45
C GLU A 38 -81.52 -11.82 46.01
N GLU A 39 -81.65 -11.46 47.29
CA GLU A 39 -80.73 -10.56 47.98
C GLU A 39 -79.31 -11.16 48.02
N SER A 40 -79.16 -12.43 48.41
CA SER A 40 -77.86 -13.10 48.42
C SER A 40 -77.24 -13.21 47.03
N LEU A 41 -78.04 -13.52 45.99
CA LEU A 41 -77.56 -13.56 44.61
C LEU A 41 -77.05 -12.18 44.18
N LYS A 42 -77.84 -11.13 44.43
CA LYS A 42 -77.47 -9.75 44.12
C LYS A 42 -76.16 -9.32 44.81
N GLU A 43 -76.00 -9.64 46.10
CA GLU A 43 -74.75 -9.36 46.83
C GLU A 43 -73.54 -10.07 46.21
N THR A 44 -73.71 -11.34 45.79
CA THR A 44 -72.63 -12.09 45.15
C THR A 44 -72.27 -11.55 43.76
N GLU A 45 -73.26 -11.13 42.97
CA GLU A 45 -73.06 -10.50 41.66
C GLU A 45 -72.36 -9.15 41.78
N GLU A 46 -72.79 -8.30 42.71
CA GLU A 46 -72.15 -7.01 42.99
C GLU A 46 -70.70 -7.18 43.46
N ARG A 47 -70.45 -8.15 44.35
CA ARG A 47 -69.10 -8.49 44.80
C ARG A 47 -68.21 -8.96 43.64
N LEU A 48 -68.72 -9.85 42.79
CA LEU A 48 -67.96 -10.39 41.65
C LEU A 48 -67.68 -9.30 40.60
N SER A 49 -68.65 -8.43 40.34
CA SER A 49 -68.50 -7.26 39.47
C SER A 49 -67.45 -6.28 39.99
N ALA A 50 -67.47 -5.97 41.28
CA ALA A 50 -66.47 -5.12 41.93
C ALA A 50 -65.07 -5.73 41.88
N GLU A 51 -64.95 -7.04 42.14
CA GLU A 51 -63.67 -7.76 42.07
C GLU A 51 -63.12 -7.81 40.63
N SER A 52 -63.98 -8.04 39.63
CA SER A 52 -63.61 -7.99 38.21
C SER A 52 -63.11 -6.61 37.82
N THR A 53 -63.85 -5.55 38.17
CA THR A 53 -63.46 -4.16 37.89
C THR A 53 -62.12 -3.82 38.52
N ARG A 54 -61.89 -4.26 39.76
CA ARG A 54 -60.60 -4.09 40.45
C ARG A 54 -59.46 -4.80 39.72
N LYS A 55 -59.62 -6.08 39.37
CA LYS A 55 -58.59 -6.86 38.64
C LYS A 55 -58.25 -6.21 37.30
N VAL A 56 -59.25 -5.76 36.54
CA VAL A 56 -59.04 -5.03 35.28
C VAL A 56 -58.24 -3.75 35.49
N SER A 57 -58.55 -2.97 36.54
CA SER A 57 -57.81 -1.74 36.85
C SER A 57 -56.35 -2.00 37.24
N GLU A 58 -56.08 -3.07 37.98
CA GLU A 58 -54.73 -3.47 38.40
C GLU A 58 -53.90 -3.94 37.20
N LEU A 59 -54.48 -4.76 36.30
CA LEU A 59 -53.82 -5.19 35.07
C LEU A 59 -53.55 -4.02 34.12
N LYS A 60 -54.52 -3.10 33.97
CA LYS A 60 -54.35 -1.87 33.18
C LYS A 60 -53.18 -1.04 33.71
N LYS A 61 -53.11 -0.82 35.02
CA LYS A 61 -52.01 -0.08 35.66
C LYS A 61 -50.65 -0.76 35.43
N LYS A 62 -50.59 -2.09 35.55
CA LYS A 62 -49.35 -2.86 35.26
C LYS A 62 -48.93 -2.74 33.80
N ALA A 63 -49.88 -2.80 32.86
CA ALA A 63 -49.61 -2.63 31.43
C ALA A 63 -49.09 -1.22 31.13
N GLU A 64 -49.73 -0.17 31.67
CA GLU A 64 -49.29 1.21 31.53
C GLU A 64 -47.88 1.44 32.09
N GLN A 65 -47.57 0.82 33.24
CA GLN A 65 -46.22 0.87 33.82
C GLN A 65 -45.19 0.19 32.92
N LYS A 66 -45.47 -1.00 32.39
CA LYS A 66 -44.57 -1.68 31.44
C LYS A 66 -44.37 -0.87 30.15
N ILE A 67 -45.45 -0.30 29.60
CA ILE A 67 -45.37 0.57 28.42
C ILE A 67 -44.50 1.79 28.71
N SER A 68 -44.67 2.42 29.87
CA SER A 68 -43.87 3.58 30.29
C SER A 68 -42.38 3.24 30.42
N GLN A 69 -42.05 2.09 31.00
CA GLN A 69 -40.68 1.60 31.12
C GLN A 69 -40.04 1.33 29.75
N ILE A 70 -40.73 0.59 28.88
CA ILE A 70 -40.26 0.30 27.51
C ILE A 70 -40.06 1.61 26.74
N LYS A 71 -41.01 2.55 26.84
CA LYS A 71 -40.91 3.86 26.19
C LYS A 71 -39.66 4.62 26.66
N LYS A 72 -39.41 4.67 27.97
CA LYS A 72 -38.23 5.35 28.52
C LYS A 72 -36.92 4.71 28.03
N GLN A 73 -36.87 3.38 27.97
CA GLN A 73 -35.70 2.66 27.47
C GLN A 73 -35.47 2.94 25.97
N LEU A 74 -36.51 2.87 25.14
CA LEU A 74 -36.41 3.15 23.71
C LEU A 74 -36.00 4.60 23.44
N THR A 75 -36.53 5.57 24.18
CA THR A 75 -36.13 6.98 24.05
C THR A 75 -34.67 7.19 24.42
N SER A 76 -34.18 6.58 25.51
CA SER A 76 -32.76 6.64 25.90
C SER A 76 -31.85 6.05 24.81
N GLN A 77 -32.21 4.88 24.28
CA GLN A 77 -31.43 4.25 23.20
C GLN A 77 -31.41 5.08 21.92
N LEU A 78 -32.54 5.71 21.58
CA LEU A 78 -32.64 6.58 20.41
C LEU A 78 -31.74 7.81 20.58
N GLU A 79 -31.76 8.44 21.75
CA GLU A 79 -30.92 9.61 22.07
C GLU A 79 -29.41 9.25 22.05
N GLU A 80 -29.02 8.09 22.59
CA GLU A 80 -27.64 7.60 22.51
C GLU A 80 -27.18 7.35 21.06
N LYS A 81 -28.06 6.77 20.23
CA LYS A 81 -27.77 6.54 18.80
C LYS A 81 -27.69 7.86 18.03
N GLU A 82 -28.54 8.83 18.31
CA GLU A 82 -28.48 10.17 17.71
C GLU A 82 -27.19 10.91 18.07
N GLN A 83 -26.75 10.83 19.33
CA GLN A 83 -25.46 11.39 19.77
C GLN A 83 -24.29 10.70 19.06
N MET A 84 -24.32 9.37 18.94
CA MET A 84 -23.29 8.61 18.21
C MET A 84 -23.24 8.98 16.73
N ILE A 85 -24.39 9.13 16.07
CA ILE A 85 -24.47 9.55 14.67
C ILE A 85 -23.86 10.95 14.51
N THR A 86 -24.18 11.87 15.41
CA THR A 86 -23.63 13.24 15.39
C THR A 86 -22.11 13.22 15.56
N ALA A 87 -21.57 12.44 16.51
CA ALA A 87 -20.13 12.31 16.72
C ALA A 87 -19.40 11.71 15.49
N LEU A 88 -19.99 10.70 14.85
CA LEU A 88 -19.47 10.11 13.62
C LEU A 88 -19.51 11.09 12.45
N GLN A 89 -20.57 11.89 12.32
CA GLN A 89 -20.67 12.94 11.30
C GLN A 89 -19.59 14.02 11.48
N THR A 90 -19.34 14.47 12.71
CA THR A 90 -18.26 15.43 12.99
C THR A 90 -16.89 14.85 12.64
N SER A 91 -16.63 13.61 13.03
CA SER A 91 -15.35 12.94 12.73
C SER A 91 -15.15 12.74 11.22
N LEU A 92 -16.22 12.41 10.49
CA LEU A 92 -16.20 12.29 9.03
C LEU A 92 -15.85 13.62 8.35
N GLU A 93 -16.42 14.72 8.83
CA GLU A 93 -16.17 16.05 8.27
C GLU A 93 -14.74 16.52 8.55
N GLU A 94 -14.22 16.24 9.74
CA GLU A 94 -12.81 16.50 10.08
C GLU A 94 -11.85 15.70 9.18
N LEU A 95 -12.12 14.40 8.96
CA LEU A 95 -11.34 13.57 8.06
C LEU A 95 -11.36 14.08 6.62
N LYS A 96 -12.53 14.51 6.11
CA LYS A 96 -12.62 15.13 4.77
C LYS A 96 -11.81 16.42 4.68
N SER A 97 -11.90 17.28 5.70
CA SER A 97 -11.11 18.50 5.77
C SER A 97 -9.61 18.20 5.75
N ASN A 98 -9.16 17.22 6.54
CA ASN A 98 -7.77 16.75 6.55
C ASN A 98 -7.35 16.13 5.21
N GLU A 99 -8.22 15.36 4.55
CA GLU A 99 -7.94 14.80 3.22
C GLU A 99 -7.77 15.90 2.17
N THR A 100 -8.63 16.92 2.17
CA THR A 100 -8.55 18.02 1.19
C THR A 100 -7.31 18.88 1.40
N SER A 101 -6.92 19.15 2.64
CA SER A 101 -5.67 19.86 2.95
C SER A 101 -4.44 19.02 2.61
N GLY A 102 -4.47 17.71 2.87
CA GLY A 102 -3.44 16.76 2.43
C GLY A 102 -3.26 16.74 0.92
N LYS A 103 -4.36 16.69 0.15
CA LYS A 103 -4.33 16.80 -1.33
C LYS A 103 -3.67 18.09 -1.81
N LYS A 104 -4.04 19.24 -1.24
CA LYS A 104 -3.40 20.53 -1.58
C LYS A 104 -1.90 20.54 -1.28
N HIS A 105 -1.49 19.91 -0.17
CA HIS A 105 -0.08 19.83 0.18
C HIS A 105 0.70 18.96 -0.81
N ILE A 106 0.13 17.81 -1.22
CA ILE A 106 0.70 16.94 -2.25
C ILE A 106 0.85 17.70 -3.56
N GLU A 107 -0.20 18.38 -4.02
CA GLU A 107 -0.18 19.18 -5.26
C GLU A 107 0.93 20.26 -5.21
N THR A 108 1.07 20.95 -4.07
CA THR A 108 2.15 21.94 -3.87
C THR A 108 3.55 21.30 -3.94
N LEU A 109 3.72 20.09 -3.40
CA LEU A 109 4.99 19.37 -3.44
C LEU A 109 5.30 18.86 -4.86
N GLU A 110 4.30 18.40 -5.60
CA GLU A 110 4.42 17.99 -6.99
C GLU A 110 4.85 19.17 -7.87
N GLU A 111 4.23 20.35 -7.71
CA GLU A 111 4.63 21.57 -8.41
C GLU A 111 6.08 21.97 -8.11
N LYS A 112 6.49 21.92 -6.84
CA LYS A 112 7.88 22.20 -6.44
C LYS A 112 8.86 21.19 -7.04
N THR A 113 8.49 19.91 -7.04
CA THR A 113 9.31 18.83 -7.63
C THR A 113 9.51 19.08 -9.12
N LYS A 114 8.43 19.37 -9.85
CA LYS A 114 8.49 19.70 -11.27
C LYS A 114 9.35 20.95 -11.55
N SER A 115 9.20 22.00 -10.74
CA SER A 115 10.04 23.20 -10.89
C SER A 115 11.52 22.92 -10.62
N LEU A 116 11.85 22.04 -9.68
CA LEU A 116 13.23 21.64 -9.40
C LEU A 116 13.79 20.77 -10.53
N GLU A 117 13.00 19.84 -11.07
CA GLU A 117 13.38 19.04 -12.24
C GLU A 117 13.68 19.93 -13.46
N ASP A 118 12.81 20.90 -13.76
CA ASP A 118 13.00 21.87 -14.84
C ASP A 118 14.28 22.70 -14.64
N ALA A 119 14.57 23.13 -13.41
CA ALA A 119 15.79 23.87 -13.08
C ALA A 119 17.04 23.00 -13.27
N LEU A 120 16.96 21.71 -12.91
CA LEU A 120 18.05 20.75 -13.04
C LEU A 120 18.35 20.44 -14.51
N ILE A 121 17.31 20.32 -15.34
CA ILE A 121 17.45 20.17 -16.80
C ILE A 121 18.16 21.40 -17.39
N LYS A 122 17.70 22.61 -17.08
CA LYS A 122 18.33 23.85 -17.57
C LYS A 122 19.80 23.97 -17.14
N LEU A 123 20.12 23.59 -15.90
CA LEU A 123 21.49 23.61 -15.41
C LEU A 123 22.38 22.62 -16.19
N LYS A 124 21.89 21.42 -16.49
CA LYS A 124 22.61 20.42 -17.30
C LYS A 124 22.82 20.90 -18.73
N GLU A 125 21.81 21.52 -19.35
CA GLU A 125 21.93 22.11 -20.69
C GLU A 125 22.97 23.23 -20.72
N GLU A 126 22.98 24.09 -19.71
CA GLU A 126 23.97 25.17 -19.57
C GLU A 126 25.39 24.62 -19.37
N GLN A 127 25.57 23.61 -18.51
CA GLN A 127 26.85 22.94 -18.31
C GLN A 127 27.36 22.27 -19.61
N ALA A 128 26.46 21.67 -20.39
CA ALA A 128 26.82 21.08 -21.69
C ALA A 128 27.30 22.14 -22.69
N LYS A 129 26.61 23.28 -22.77
CA LYS A 129 27.02 24.42 -23.62
C LYS A 129 28.37 24.98 -23.19
N GLN A 130 28.61 25.13 -21.89
CA GLN A 130 29.89 25.61 -21.35
C GLN A 130 31.04 24.66 -21.71
N LEU A 131 30.83 23.34 -21.56
CA LEU A 131 31.81 22.34 -21.98
C LEU A 131 32.11 22.39 -23.48
N GLU A 132 31.07 22.51 -24.32
CA GLU A 132 31.23 22.62 -25.77
C GLU A 132 32.00 23.89 -26.15
N GLN A 133 31.73 25.02 -25.50
CA GLN A 133 32.45 26.27 -25.70
C GLN A 133 33.93 26.16 -25.31
N ILE A 134 34.24 25.55 -24.16
CA ILE A 134 35.63 25.33 -23.71
C ILE A 134 36.38 24.46 -24.73
N LEU A 135 35.78 23.33 -25.14
CA LEU A 135 36.39 22.43 -26.13
C LEU A 135 36.64 23.12 -27.46
N ASN A 136 35.69 23.96 -27.92
CA ASN A 136 35.86 24.69 -29.17
C ASN A 136 36.96 25.75 -29.07
N ASN A 137 37.06 26.46 -27.94
CA ASN A 137 38.14 27.43 -27.68
C ASN A 137 39.51 26.75 -27.63
N GLU A 138 39.64 25.63 -26.91
CA GLU A 138 40.89 24.85 -26.88
C GLU A 138 41.29 24.35 -28.27
N ARG A 139 40.32 23.91 -29.08
CA ARG A 139 40.56 23.50 -30.47
C ARG A 139 41.07 24.68 -31.30
N LEU A 140 40.43 25.85 -31.16
CA LEU A 140 40.81 27.05 -31.91
C LEU A 140 42.21 27.55 -31.52
N GLU A 141 42.57 27.51 -30.23
CA GLU A 141 43.93 27.83 -29.77
C GLU A 141 44.97 26.86 -30.35
N LYS A 142 44.71 25.55 -30.28
CA LYS A 142 45.59 24.53 -30.87
C LYS A 142 45.76 24.74 -32.37
N GLU A 143 44.68 25.06 -33.08
CA GLU A 143 44.71 25.34 -34.51
C GLU A 143 45.51 26.61 -34.83
N LYS A 144 45.33 27.69 -34.06
CA LYS A 144 46.14 28.92 -34.19
C LYS A 144 47.62 28.64 -33.99
N SER A 145 47.99 27.95 -32.90
CA SER A 145 49.40 27.61 -32.64
C SER A 145 49.98 26.69 -33.72
N LEU A 146 49.19 25.78 -34.28
CA LEU A 146 49.63 24.90 -35.38
C LEU A 146 49.89 25.72 -36.65
N VAL A 147 49.01 26.67 -36.98
CA VAL A 147 49.18 27.57 -38.13
C VAL A 147 50.41 28.45 -37.95
N GLU A 148 50.60 29.06 -36.78
CA GLU A 148 51.80 29.86 -36.47
C GLU A 148 53.08 29.03 -36.63
N LEU A 149 53.07 27.78 -36.15
CA LEU A 149 54.20 26.87 -36.31
C LEU A 149 54.43 26.51 -37.78
N LYS A 150 53.37 26.29 -38.56
CA LYS A 150 53.45 26.02 -40.01
C LYS A 150 54.07 27.20 -40.75
N VAL A 151 53.63 28.42 -40.47
CA VAL A 151 54.19 29.66 -41.06
C VAL A 151 55.67 29.78 -40.71
N MET A 152 56.05 29.60 -39.45
CA MET A 152 57.45 29.58 -39.02
C MET A 152 58.31 28.58 -39.79
N TYR A 153 57.80 27.37 -40.04
CA TYR A 153 58.51 26.36 -40.83
C TYR A 153 58.57 26.71 -42.32
N GLU A 154 57.50 27.26 -42.90
CA GLU A 154 57.47 27.74 -44.29
C GLU A 154 58.48 28.89 -44.51
N ASP A 155 58.54 29.86 -43.59
CA ASP A 155 59.50 30.96 -43.62
C ASP A 155 60.94 30.44 -43.53
N LYS A 156 61.19 29.48 -42.63
CA LYS A 156 62.50 28.85 -42.49
C LYS A 156 62.90 28.07 -43.75
N LEU A 157 61.95 27.39 -44.39
CA LEU A 157 62.16 26.71 -45.66
C LEU A 157 62.54 27.70 -46.77
N THR A 158 61.83 28.83 -46.81
CA THR A 158 62.05 29.90 -47.80
C THR A 158 63.41 30.56 -47.60
N SER A 159 63.81 30.83 -46.37
CA SER A 159 65.16 31.33 -46.03
C SER A 159 66.25 30.35 -46.46
N LEU A 160 66.09 29.04 -46.19
CA LEU A 160 67.06 28.04 -46.63
C LEU A 160 67.15 27.96 -48.16
N GLN A 161 66.03 28.10 -48.86
CA GLN A 161 66.02 28.17 -50.32
C GLN A 161 66.74 29.41 -50.83
N SER A 162 66.53 30.59 -50.24
CA SER A 162 67.24 31.81 -50.63
C SER A 162 68.73 31.71 -50.36
N ASP A 163 69.13 31.14 -49.23
CA ASP A 163 70.54 30.95 -48.86
C ASP A 163 71.23 29.99 -49.84
N THR A 164 70.53 28.93 -50.27
CA THR A 164 71.04 27.98 -51.27
C THR A 164 71.24 28.66 -52.63
N VAL A 165 70.31 29.54 -53.04
CA VAL A 165 70.45 30.32 -54.28
C VAL A 165 71.60 31.31 -54.19
N GLN A 166 71.73 32.03 -53.06
CA GLN A 166 72.84 32.95 -52.83
C GLN A 166 74.19 32.21 -52.84
N GLN A 167 74.28 31.03 -52.21
CA GLN A 167 75.50 30.22 -52.23
C GLN A 167 75.85 29.75 -53.66
N GLY A 168 74.85 29.43 -54.48
CA GLY A 168 75.04 29.13 -55.90
C GLY A 168 75.59 30.32 -56.68
N GLN A 169 75.04 31.51 -56.49
CA GLN A 169 75.53 32.76 -57.10
C GLN A 169 76.96 33.09 -56.64
N LEU A 170 77.27 32.88 -55.36
CA LEU A 170 78.59 33.12 -54.80
C LEU A 170 79.64 32.18 -55.40
N ARG A 171 79.28 30.90 -55.61
CA ARG A 171 80.13 29.91 -56.31
C ARG A 171 80.36 30.26 -57.78
N GLU A 172 79.36 30.79 -58.48
CA GLU A 172 79.52 31.29 -59.85
C GLU A 172 80.45 32.51 -59.89
N ALA A 173 80.29 33.45 -58.96
CA ALA A 173 81.16 34.62 -58.84
C ALA A 173 82.61 34.22 -58.52
N GLU A 174 82.82 33.26 -57.62
CA GLU A 174 84.14 32.68 -57.32
C GLU A 174 84.77 32.04 -58.57
N SER A 175 83.98 31.30 -59.35
CA SER A 175 84.48 30.67 -60.60
C SER A 175 84.86 31.72 -61.64
N ALA A 176 84.06 32.78 -61.80
CA ALA A 176 84.36 33.89 -62.70
C ALA A 176 85.60 34.70 -62.25
N LEU A 177 85.76 34.89 -60.94
CA LEU A 177 86.94 35.55 -60.36
C LEU A 177 88.19 34.73 -60.64
N HIS A 178 88.13 33.41 -60.46
CA HIS A 178 89.22 32.50 -60.78
C HIS A 178 89.58 32.51 -62.28
N GLU A 179 88.59 32.71 -63.18
CA GLU A 179 88.82 32.91 -64.61
C GLU A 179 89.50 34.25 -64.92
N ILE A 180 89.08 35.34 -64.27
CA ILE A 180 89.71 36.65 -64.40
C ILE A 180 91.14 36.62 -63.88
N GLU A 181 91.40 35.97 -62.74
CA GLU A 181 92.75 35.79 -62.20
C GLU A 181 93.64 35.03 -63.18
N ALA A 182 93.13 33.98 -63.84
CA ALA A 182 93.87 33.27 -64.88
C ALA A 182 94.19 34.18 -66.08
N LYS A 183 93.22 34.98 -66.55
CA LYS A 183 93.41 35.95 -67.64
C LYS A 183 94.39 37.07 -67.25
N LEU A 184 94.36 37.53 -66.01
CA LEU A 184 95.31 38.52 -65.49
C LEU A 184 96.72 37.95 -65.51
N LYS A 185 96.91 36.71 -65.03
CA LYS A 185 98.20 36.04 -65.04
C LYS A 185 98.75 35.88 -66.46
N GLU A 186 97.92 35.50 -67.42
CA GLU A 186 98.33 35.47 -68.84
C GLU A 186 98.71 36.87 -69.37
N ALA A 187 98.01 37.92 -68.96
CA ALA A 187 98.33 39.28 -69.35
C ALA A 187 99.64 39.78 -68.71
N GLU A 188 99.90 39.39 -67.45
CA GLU A 188 101.16 39.63 -66.75
C GLU A 188 102.34 38.93 -67.45
N GLU A 189 102.16 37.67 -67.87
CA GLU A 189 103.17 36.94 -68.67
C GLU A 189 103.44 37.67 -69.99
N ARG A 190 102.40 38.07 -70.74
CA ARG A 190 102.56 38.87 -71.97
C ARG A 190 103.24 40.22 -71.72
N ASN A 191 102.92 40.90 -70.63
CA ASN A 191 103.60 42.14 -70.24
C ASN A 191 105.07 41.87 -69.92
N GLY A 192 105.38 40.76 -69.25
CA GLY A 192 106.75 40.29 -69.04
C GLY A 192 107.50 40.11 -70.37
N ASP A 193 106.87 39.45 -71.34
CA ASP A 193 107.43 39.26 -72.69
C ASP A 193 107.65 40.60 -73.40
N LEU A 194 106.69 41.52 -73.33
CA LEU A 194 106.81 42.85 -73.91
C LEU A 194 107.91 43.68 -73.25
N VAL A 195 108.09 43.58 -71.92
CA VAL A 195 109.20 44.24 -71.22
C VAL A 195 110.55 43.65 -71.64
N ALA A 196 110.63 42.33 -71.81
CA ALA A 196 111.82 41.68 -72.35
C ALA A 196 112.13 42.19 -73.77
N GLU A 197 111.11 42.35 -74.61
CA GLU A 197 111.25 42.90 -75.96
C GLU A 197 111.65 44.38 -75.96
N ILE A 198 111.06 45.19 -75.08
CA ILE A 198 111.46 46.59 -74.87
C ILE A 198 112.95 46.66 -74.48
N ASN A 199 113.41 45.78 -73.58
CA ASN A 199 114.81 45.73 -73.19
C ASN A 199 115.73 45.30 -74.34
N ARG A 200 115.29 44.36 -75.19
CA ARG A 200 116.00 43.95 -76.41
C ARG A 200 116.17 45.11 -77.39
N LEU A 201 115.07 45.81 -77.71
CA LEU A 201 115.07 46.99 -78.58
C LEU A 201 115.90 48.14 -77.99
N ARG A 202 115.85 48.34 -76.66
CA ARG A 202 116.70 49.33 -75.97
C ARG A 202 118.18 48.97 -76.10
N GLY A 203 118.53 47.68 -76.08
CA GLY A 203 119.86 47.18 -76.40
C GLY A 203 120.30 47.49 -77.83
N GLU A 204 119.42 47.27 -78.82
CA GLU A 204 119.69 47.63 -80.23
C GLU A 204 119.88 49.14 -80.44
N ILE A 205 119.10 49.98 -79.73
CA ILE A 205 119.25 51.44 -79.76
C ILE A 205 120.62 51.83 -79.21
N ASN A 206 121.02 51.29 -78.05
CA ASN A 206 122.35 51.58 -77.48
C ASN A 206 123.49 51.16 -78.44
N GLU A 207 123.33 50.07 -79.19
CA GLU A 207 124.30 49.61 -80.18
C GLU A 207 124.38 50.54 -81.42
N LYS A 208 123.23 51.12 -81.81
CA LYS A 208 123.15 52.16 -82.86
C LYS A 208 123.71 53.50 -82.39
N ASP A 209 123.49 53.88 -81.13
CA ASP A 209 124.08 55.07 -80.51
C ASP A 209 125.61 54.94 -80.45
N ALA A 210 126.14 53.76 -80.11
CA ALA A 210 127.58 53.49 -80.17
C ALA A 210 128.16 53.59 -81.61
N GLN A 211 127.39 53.23 -82.64
CA GLN A 211 127.77 53.40 -84.04
C GLN A 211 127.72 54.87 -84.50
N LEU A 212 126.78 55.66 -83.97
CA LEU A 212 126.71 57.11 -84.17
C LEU A 212 127.91 57.82 -83.53
N ASP A 213 128.28 57.44 -82.30
CA ASP A 213 129.47 57.94 -81.61
C ASP A 213 130.77 57.60 -82.38
N GLN A 214 130.82 56.43 -83.03
CA GLN A 214 131.92 56.02 -83.91
C GLN A 214 132.00 56.84 -85.21
N HIS A 215 130.87 57.30 -85.76
CA HIS A 215 130.82 58.18 -86.93
C HIS A 215 131.03 59.66 -86.60
N GLN A 216 130.76 60.07 -85.36
CA GLN A 216 130.92 61.45 -84.90
C GLN A 216 132.36 61.77 -84.45
N ALA A 217 133.18 60.75 -84.13
CA ALA A 217 134.57 60.90 -83.66
C ALA A 217 135.65 61.08 -84.76
N THR A 218 135.31 60.99 -86.05
CA THR A 218 136.29 61.12 -87.16
C THR A 218 136.33 62.52 -87.80
N ILE A 219 135.46 63.46 -87.39
CA ILE A 219 135.47 64.83 -87.95
C ILE A 219 135.47 65.87 -86.83
N LYS A 220 136.72 66.25 -86.50
CA LYS A 220 137.24 67.49 -85.88
C LYS A 220 137.50 67.42 -84.37
N GLU A 221 138.76 67.35 -83.95
CA GLU A 221 139.66 68.52 -83.88
C GLU A 221 138.90 69.78 -83.47
N VAL A 222 138.70 69.96 -82.15
CA VAL A 222 138.84 71.22 -81.40
C VAL A 222 138.45 70.94 -79.94
N GLN A 223 139.42 71.23 -79.07
CA GLN A 223 139.36 71.49 -77.64
C GLN A 223 139.21 70.34 -76.63
N ASN A 224 140.25 70.30 -75.80
CA ASN A 224 140.45 69.49 -74.63
C ASN A 224 139.46 69.78 -73.49
N PRO A 225 139.25 68.78 -72.60
CA PRO A 225 138.18 68.70 -71.62
C PRO A 225 138.70 68.66 -70.16
N SER A 226 137.78 68.34 -69.23
CA SER A 226 137.93 67.83 -67.84
C SER A 226 138.49 68.80 -66.78
N GLN A 227 138.05 68.81 -65.51
CA GLN A 227 137.65 67.75 -64.54
C GLN A 227 136.45 68.26 -63.67
N SER A 228 135.70 67.50 -62.84
CA SER A 228 135.94 66.33 -61.96
C SER A 228 134.61 65.55 -61.81
N GLU A 229 134.58 64.21 -61.90
CA GLU A 229 134.68 63.22 -60.77
C GLU A 229 133.46 63.24 -59.84
N MET A 230 132.84 62.15 -59.38
CA MET A 230 133.13 60.71 -59.28
C MET A 230 131.76 60.01 -59.02
N LYS A 231 131.43 58.85 -59.62
CA LYS A 231 131.59 57.47 -59.06
C LYS A 231 130.54 57.19 -57.94
N VAL A 232 129.62 56.21 -57.99
CA VAL A 232 129.83 54.75 -57.88
C VAL A 232 128.46 54.02 -57.84
N GLU A 233 128.39 52.82 -58.48
CA GLU A 233 127.55 51.58 -58.30
C GLU A 233 126.06 51.68 -57.93
N CYS A 234 125.08 51.03 -58.59
CA CYS A 234 124.93 49.73 -59.30
C CYS A 234 125.24 48.44 -58.50
N SER A 235 124.20 47.79 -57.99
CA SER A 235 123.93 46.35 -58.16
C SER A 235 122.65 45.93 -57.41
N SER A 236 121.68 45.28 -58.06
CA SER A 236 121.61 43.82 -58.28
C SER A 236 120.89 43.15 -57.10
N VAL A 237 119.59 42.87 -57.19
CA VAL A 237 118.96 41.66 -57.79
C VAL A 237 118.84 40.52 -56.78
N GLN A 238 117.65 39.89 -56.81
CA GLN A 238 117.28 38.57 -56.25
C GLN A 238 117.13 38.50 -54.72
N GLN A 239 116.20 37.76 -54.11
CA GLN A 239 115.23 36.78 -54.56
C GLN A 239 114.28 36.48 -53.38
N THR A 240 113.03 36.13 -53.69
CA THR A 240 112.18 35.09 -53.06
C THR A 240 112.09 34.90 -51.52
N LYS A 241 110.81 34.73 -51.12
CA LYS A 241 110.22 33.70 -50.23
C LYS A 241 109.95 34.06 -48.76
N SER A 242 108.66 33.89 -48.41
CA SER A 242 108.15 33.06 -47.30
C SER A 242 108.30 33.52 -45.84
N VAL A 243 107.12 33.69 -45.22
CA VAL A 243 106.69 33.09 -43.94
C VAL A 243 107.12 33.74 -42.61
N LEU A 244 106.10 33.83 -41.75
CA LEU A 244 106.05 33.88 -40.28
C LEU A 244 106.55 35.13 -39.54
N GLU A 245 105.69 35.43 -38.56
CA GLU A 245 106.00 35.89 -37.21
C GLU A 245 106.39 37.35 -36.97
N ASN A 246 105.71 37.87 -35.95
CA ASN A 246 106.24 38.72 -34.89
C ASN A 246 106.87 40.04 -35.33
N GLU A 247 106.15 41.13 -35.15
CA GLU A 247 105.92 41.79 -33.87
C GLU A 247 106.80 43.04 -33.85
N LEU A 248 106.48 43.92 -32.90
CA LEU A 248 107.50 44.63 -32.16
C LEU A 248 108.08 45.87 -32.91
N GLU A 249 108.09 47.07 -32.36
CA GLU A 249 107.84 47.49 -30.99
C GLU A 249 108.34 48.95 -30.86
N ASN A 250 108.10 49.50 -29.68
CA ASN A 250 109.08 50.29 -28.92
C ASN A 250 109.14 51.81 -29.10
N HIS A 251 109.14 52.61 -28.02
CA HIS A 251 109.29 52.32 -26.58
C HIS A 251 108.84 53.60 -25.82
N SER A 252 107.99 53.53 -24.78
CA SER A 252 108.32 53.22 -23.36
C SER A 252 108.56 54.51 -22.52
N PRO A 253 108.71 54.48 -21.18
CA PRO A 253 108.37 53.47 -20.18
C PRO A 253 107.60 54.04 -18.95
N THR A 254 107.12 53.13 -18.09
CA THR A 254 107.05 53.23 -16.60
C THR A 254 106.17 54.35 -16.00
N GLN A 255 105.30 54.10 -15.02
CA GLN A 255 105.43 53.24 -13.84
C GLN A 255 104.06 53.18 -13.13
N GLU A 256 103.85 52.11 -12.34
CA GLU A 256 102.98 52.07 -11.13
C GLU A 256 101.45 51.94 -11.40
N VAL A 257 100.65 51.00 -10.87
CA VAL A 257 100.75 50.00 -9.78
C VAL A 257 99.59 48.95 -9.94
N ASP A 258 99.89 47.66 -9.80
CA ASP A 258 99.15 46.53 -9.17
C ASP A 258 97.67 46.09 -9.39
N ASP A 259 96.84 46.55 -10.33
CA ASP A 259 95.39 46.17 -10.28
C ASP A 259 94.87 45.00 -11.18
N ASP A 260 95.69 44.35 -12.00
CA ASP A 260 95.21 43.36 -12.99
C ASP A 260 95.16 41.89 -12.50
N ASP A 261 96.05 41.47 -11.59
CA ASP A 261 96.00 40.10 -11.01
C ASP A 261 94.83 39.99 -10.01
N ASP A 262 94.59 41.05 -9.22
CA ASP A 262 93.44 41.15 -8.31
C ASP A 262 92.11 41.18 -9.06
N SER A 263 92.06 41.79 -10.25
CA SER A 263 90.87 41.80 -11.11
C SER A 263 90.54 40.43 -11.70
N LEU A 264 91.55 39.68 -12.16
CA LEU A 264 91.38 38.33 -12.73
C LEU A 264 91.04 37.30 -11.63
N GLN A 265 91.66 37.43 -10.46
CA GLN A 265 91.36 36.62 -9.28
C GLN A 265 89.97 36.95 -8.69
N SER A 266 89.55 38.23 -8.70
CA SER A 266 88.20 38.67 -8.34
C SER A 266 87.13 38.10 -9.27
N LEU A 267 87.38 38.07 -10.59
CA LEU A 267 86.48 37.46 -11.56
C LEU A 267 86.35 35.95 -11.36
N LYS A 268 87.47 35.27 -11.09
CA LYS A 268 87.52 33.82 -10.79
C LYS A 268 86.79 33.48 -9.50
N ASN A 269 86.94 34.31 -8.46
CA ASN A 269 86.21 34.18 -7.20
C ASN A 269 84.70 34.41 -7.39
N LYS A 270 84.29 35.41 -8.19
CA LYS A 270 82.89 35.64 -8.58
C LYS A 270 82.32 34.49 -9.40
N LEU A 271 83.08 33.93 -10.34
CA LEU A 271 82.64 32.78 -11.12
C LEU A 271 82.47 31.52 -10.26
N SER A 272 83.40 31.29 -9.33
CA SER A 272 83.30 30.26 -8.28
C SER A 272 82.05 30.46 -7.42
N GLN A 273 81.80 31.70 -6.98
CA GLN A 273 80.63 32.05 -6.20
C GLN A 273 79.33 31.80 -6.97
N VAL A 274 79.21 32.28 -8.20
CA VAL A 274 78.03 32.07 -9.06
C VAL A 274 77.82 30.58 -9.36
N LYS A 275 78.89 29.81 -9.56
CA LYS A 275 78.79 28.35 -9.73
C LYS A 275 78.26 27.66 -8.48
N ASN A 276 78.73 28.06 -7.30
CA ASN A 276 78.26 27.55 -6.01
C ASN A 276 76.79 27.95 -5.76
N GLU A 277 76.40 29.19 -6.08
CA GLU A 277 75.01 29.66 -6.00
C GLU A 277 74.10 28.91 -6.97
N ARG A 278 74.55 28.67 -8.21
CA ARG A 278 73.83 27.85 -9.20
C ARG A 278 73.59 26.42 -8.68
N GLU A 279 74.60 25.80 -8.07
CA GLU A 279 74.43 24.48 -7.46
C GLU A 279 73.48 24.49 -6.26
N LYS A 280 73.48 25.57 -5.47
CA LYS A 280 72.56 25.75 -4.34
C LYS A 280 71.11 25.87 -4.84
N ILE A 281 70.87 26.73 -5.84
CA ILE A 281 69.58 26.91 -6.49
C ILE A 281 69.12 25.59 -7.14
N GLN A 282 70.01 24.85 -7.78
CA GLN A 282 69.68 23.54 -8.36
C GLN A 282 69.24 22.54 -7.28
N LYS A 283 69.91 22.51 -6.12
CA LYS A 283 69.53 21.66 -4.98
C LYS A 283 68.19 22.09 -4.40
N ASP A 284 67.95 23.38 -4.27
CA ASP A 284 66.69 23.94 -3.77
C ASP A 284 65.54 23.66 -4.74
N PHE A 285 65.77 23.77 -6.06
CA PHE A 285 64.81 23.39 -7.09
C PHE A 285 64.41 21.90 -6.99
N ILE A 286 65.39 21.00 -6.82
CA ILE A 286 65.12 19.57 -6.65
C ILE A 286 64.36 19.31 -5.33
N ARG A 287 64.71 20.02 -4.25
CA ARG A 287 63.99 19.91 -2.96
C ARG A 287 62.54 20.37 -3.12
N LEU A 288 62.31 21.54 -3.70
CA LEU A 288 60.98 22.10 -3.94
C LEU A 288 60.15 21.18 -4.85
N GLN A 289 60.77 20.56 -5.86
CA GLN A 289 60.09 19.58 -6.71
C GLN A 289 59.64 18.33 -5.93
N LYS A 290 60.43 17.87 -4.95
CA LYS A 290 60.04 16.77 -4.05
C LYS A 290 58.92 17.20 -3.09
N ASP A 291 59.00 18.40 -2.54
CA ASP A 291 58.00 18.94 -1.62
C ASP A 291 56.64 19.10 -2.34
N MET A 292 56.63 19.67 -3.55
CA MET A 292 55.42 19.77 -4.38
C MET A 292 54.80 18.41 -4.71
N ARG A 293 55.62 17.39 -4.98
CA ARG A 293 55.12 16.02 -5.22
C ARG A 293 54.54 15.42 -3.95
N SER A 294 55.14 15.70 -2.79
CA SER A 294 54.65 15.22 -1.49
C SER A 294 53.34 15.89 -1.11
N LEU A 295 53.23 17.21 -1.28
CA LEU A 295 52.01 17.98 -1.02
C LEU A 295 50.84 17.53 -1.91
N ARG A 296 51.10 17.19 -3.19
CA ARG A 296 50.05 16.62 -4.06
C ARG A 296 49.54 15.27 -3.55
N LYS A 297 50.43 14.42 -3.05
CA LYS A 297 50.04 13.10 -2.47
C LYS A 297 49.27 13.26 -1.18
N GLU A 298 49.67 14.22 -0.33
CA GLU A 298 48.96 14.54 0.91
C GLU A 298 47.56 15.05 0.62
N HIS A 299 47.41 16.01 -0.31
CA HIS A 299 46.10 16.50 -0.70
C HIS A 299 45.22 15.41 -1.34
N GLU A 300 45.79 14.55 -2.19
CA GLU A 300 45.06 13.40 -2.75
C GLU A 300 44.59 12.43 -1.65
N HIS A 301 45.45 12.17 -0.66
CA HIS A 301 45.10 11.36 0.50
C HIS A 301 44.00 11.99 1.36
N ASP A 302 44.06 13.29 1.61
CA ASP A 302 43.04 14.03 2.38
C ASP A 302 41.68 14.02 1.68
N LEU A 303 41.67 14.21 0.35
CA LEU A 303 40.45 14.12 -0.46
C LEU A 303 39.83 12.72 -0.38
N GLU A 304 40.66 11.67 -0.44
CA GLU A 304 40.18 10.29 -0.34
C GLU A 304 39.69 9.95 1.08
N TYR A 305 40.37 10.47 2.11
CA TYR A 305 39.94 10.36 3.50
C TYR A 305 38.58 11.04 3.73
N MET A 306 38.42 12.29 3.32
CA MET A 306 37.14 13.01 3.45
C MET A 306 36.02 12.32 2.67
N LYS A 307 36.30 11.82 1.46
CA LYS A 307 35.31 11.08 0.66
C LYS A 307 34.86 9.82 1.38
N LYS A 308 35.79 9.08 2.00
CA LYS A 308 35.49 7.88 2.78
C LYS A 308 34.67 8.20 4.02
N GLU A 309 35.06 9.23 4.78
CA GLU A 309 34.35 9.68 5.98
C GLU A 309 32.91 10.10 5.67
N LEU A 310 32.71 10.86 4.58
CA LEU A 310 31.39 11.31 4.14
C LEU A 310 30.51 10.15 3.65
N LEU A 311 31.11 9.13 3.01
CA LEU A 311 30.39 7.90 2.65
C LEU A 311 29.97 7.11 3.89
N GLU A 312 30.88 6.93 4.86
CA GLU A 312 30.58 6.23 6.12
C GLU A 312 29.50 6.96 6.94
N GLU A 313 29.52 8.30 6.97
CA GLU A 313 28.50 9.09 7.64
C GLU A 313 27.13 8.96 6.95
N ASN A 314 27.08 9.01 5.62
CA ASN A 314 25.84 8.78 4.86
C ASN A 314 25.30 7.36 5.06
N GLU A 315 26.17 6.34 5.09
CA GLU A 315 25.76 4.96 5.34
C GLU A 315 25.18 4.80 6.76
N LYS A 316 25.82 5.39 7.78
CA LYS A 316 25.31 5.42 9.15
C LYS A 316 23.95 6.12 9.23
N LYS A 317 23.80 7.26 8.54
CA LYS A 317 22.55 8.03 8.51
C LYS A 317 21.42 7.21 7.86
N LEU A 318 21.69 6.60 6.70
CA LEU A 318 20.70 5.77 6.00
C LEU A 318 20.28 4.56 6.84
N LYS A 319 21.23 3.93 7.54
CA LYS A 319 20.95 2.81 8.44
C LYS A 319 20.04 3.19 9.60
N LEU A 320 20.30 4.34 10.24
CA LEU A 320 19.46 4.86 11.32
C LEU A 320 18.04 5.20 10.83
N GLU A 321 17.91 5.79 9.64
CA GLU A 321 16.61 6.13 9.05
C GLU A 321 15.79 4.88 8.70
N LEU A 322 16.44 3.82 8.20
CA LEU A 322 15.82 2.52 7.99
C LEU A 322 15.33 1.89 9.30
N GLU A 323 16.15 1.94 10.35
CA GLU A 323 15.79 1.38 11.66
C GLU A 323 14.62 2.15 12.30
N ASP A 324 14.59 3.48 12.19
CA ASP A 324 13.46 4.30 12.66
C ASP A 324 12.16 3.99 11.88
N LEU A 325 12.24 3.85 10.56
CA LEU A 325 11.10 3.45 9.73
C LEU A 325 10.60 2.04 10.08
N GLU A 326 11.51 1.09 10.31
CA GLU A 326 11.15 -0.27 10.74
C GLU A 326 10.46 -0.27 12.10
N MET A 327 10.96 0.52 13.06
CA MET A 327 10.35 0.69 14.38
C MET A 327 8.96 1.32 14.28
N LYS A 328 8.78 2.35 13.44
CA LYS A 328 7.48 2.96 13.16
C LYS A 328 6.50 1.94 12.56
N HIS A 329 6.90 1.21 11.52
CA HIS A 329 6.07 0.16 10.92
C HIS A 329 5.69 -0.94 11.91
N ASN A 330 6.65 -1.43 12.70
CA ASN A 330 6.39 -2.44 13.73
C ASN A 330 5.41 -1.93 14.79
N SER A 331 5.51 -0.66 15.20
CA SER A 331 4.58 -0.07 16.17
C SER A 331 3.17 0.05 15.61
N ALA A 332 3.03 0.50 14.35
CA ALA A 332 1.74 0.62 13.66
C ALA A 332 1.09 -0.76 13.47
N MET A 333 1.86 -1.76 13.06
CA MET A 333 1.37 -3.13 12.88
C MET A 333 0.90 -3.74 14.20
N LYS A 334 1.66 -3.53 15.30
CA LYS A 334 1.24 -3.93 16.65
C LYS A 334 -0.02 -3.20 17.13
N GLN A 335 -0.24 -1.96 16.71
CA GLN A 335 -1.46 -1.22 17.03
C GLN A 335 -2.66 -1.81 16.28
N ILE A 336 -2.53 -2.02 14.96
CA ILE A 336 -3.59 -2.62 14.13
C ILE A 336 -3.95 -4.02 14.64
N MET A 337 -2.96 -4.86 14.97
CA MET A 337 -3.24 -6.18 15.54
C MET A 337 -4.02 -6.10 16.86
N ARG A 338 -3.67 -5.16 17.74
CA ARG A 338 -4.40 -4.97 19.02
C ARG A 338 -5.83 -4.50 18.78
N GLU A 339 -6.03 -3.59 17.84
CA GLU A 339 -7.35 -3.06 17.51
C GLU A 339 -8.23 -4.11 16.85
N PHE A 340 -7.67 -4.90 15.92
CA PHE A 340 -8.37 -6.03 15.31
C PHE A 340 -8.78 -7.08 16.35
N ASN A 341 -7.87 -7.48 17.23
CA ASN A 341 -8.18 -8.45 18.30
C ASN A 341 -9.25 -7.90 19.27
N THR A 342 -9.23 -6.60 19.55
CA THR A 342 -10.25 -5.95 20.39
C THR A 342 -11.61 -5.95 19.71
N GLN A 343 -11.68 -5.61 18.42
CA GLN A 343 -12.94 -5.66 17.66
C GLN A 343 -13.48 -7.08 17.55
N MET A 344 -12.61 -8.07 17.31
CA MET A 344 -13.02 -9.48 17.30
C MET A 344 -13.63 -9.91 18.64
N SER A 345 -13.00 -9.56 19.76
CA SER A 345 -13.55 -9.88 21.09
C SER A 345 -14.88 -9.18 21.38
N LEU A 346 -15.06 -7.93 20.92
CA LEU A 346 -16.33 -7.23 21.04
C LEU A 346 -17.42 -7.90 20.21
N LYS A 347 -17.10 -8.28 18.97
CA LYS A 347 -18.04 -8.96 18.07
C LYS A 347 -18.47 -10.34 18.57
N GLU A 348 -17.53 -11.10 19.14
CA GLU A 348 -17.84 -12.37 19.82
C GLU A 348 -18.78 -12.15 21.01
N LYS A 349 -18.54 -11.14 21.85
CA LYS A 349 -19.44 -10.80 22.98
C LYS A 349 -20.82 -10.36 22.53
N GLU A 350 -20.91 -9.56 21.47
CA GLU A 350 -22.18 -9.14 20.88
C GLU A 350 -22.97 -10.35 20.38
N LEU A 351 -22.31 -11.27 19.66
CA LEU A 351 -22.92 -12.50 19.17
C LEU A 351 -23.38 -13.38 20.34
N ASP A 352 -22.54 -13.60 21.34
CA ASP A 352 -22.88 -14.38 22.54
C ASP A 352 -24.09 -13.79 23.28
N THR A 353 -24.16 -12.46 23.36
CA THR A 353 -25.29 -11.76 23.98
C THR A 353 -26.56 -11.94 23.16
N ALA A 354 -26.49 -11.76 21.84
CA ALA A 354 -27.62 -11.96 20.94
C ALA A 354 -28.16 -13.40 21.00
N VAL A 355 -27.26 -14.39 21.04
CA VAL A 355 -27.63 -15.81 21.18
C VAL A 355 -28.29 -16.06 22.54
N LYS A 356 -27.72 -15.54 23.64
CA LYS A 356 -28.33 -15.67 24.98
C LYS A 356 -29.72 -15.03 25.04
N GLU A 357 -29.90 -13.85 24.46
CA GLU A 357 -31.21 -13.19 24.40
C GLU A 357 -32.21 -13.97 23.56
N ALA A 358 -31.79 -14.55 22.43
CA ALA A 358 -32.66 -15.39 21.60
C ALA A 358 -33.11 -16.65 22.34
N ILE A 359 -32.18 -17.32 23.05
CA ILE A 359 -32.50 -18.48 23.89
C ILE A 359 -33.48 -18.08 25.00
N ALA A 360 -33.23 -16.97 25.70
CA ALA A 360 -34.12 -16.50 26.78
C ALA A 360 -35.53 -16.16 26.26
N LYS A 361 -35.64 -15.56 25.08
CA LYS A 361 -36.94 -15.29 24.43
C LYS A 361 -37.66 -16.60 24.07
N ALA A 362 -36.96 -17.56 23.50
CA ALA A 362 -37.53 -18.87 23.17
C ALA A 362 -38.03 -19.60 24.43
N GLN A 363 -37.23 -19.61 25.50
CA GLN A 363 -37.60 -20.23 26.78
C GLN A 363 -38.82 -19.55 27.42
N ASN A 364 -38.92 -18.22 27.35
CA ASN A 364 -40.09 -17.51 27.88
C ASN A 364 -41.37 -17.86 27.10
N VAL A 365 -41.31 -17.94 25.77
CA VAL A 365 -42.45 -18.38 24.95
C VAL A 365 -42.85 -19.82 25.28
N GLU A 366 -41.87 -20.70 25.47
CA GLU A 366 -42.12 -22.09 25.89
C GLU A 366 -42.79 -22.15 27.28
N GLU A 367 -42.30 -21.36 28.24
CA GLU A 367 -42.87 -21.29 29.59
C GLU A 367 -44.32 -20.75 29.58
N GLU A 368 -44.60 -19.69 28.81
CA GLU A 368 -45.96 -19.16 28.62
C GLU A 368 -46.89 -20.21 28.00
N LEU A 369 -46.42 -20.95 26.99
CA LEU A 369 -47.20 -22.01 26.34
C LEU A 369 -47.50 -23.17 27.32
N ILE A 370 -46.50 -23.59 28.09
CA ILE A 370 -46.67 -24.63 29.13
C ILE A 370 -47.67 -24.16 30.20
N SER A 371 -47.58 -22.90 30.65
CA SER A 371 -48.52 -22.34 31.61
C SER A 371 -49.94 -22.33 31.07
N SER A 372 -50.15 -21.87 29.83
CA SER A 372 -51.47 -21.83 29.19
C SER A 372 -52.07 -23.23 29.08
N HIS A 373 -51.31 -24.21 28.56
CA HIS A 373 -51.78 -25.60 28.47
C HIS A 373 -52.09 -26.19 29.85
N ARG A 374 -51.28 -25.85 30.87
CA ARG A 374 -51.53 -26.30 32.25
C ARG A 374 -52.83 -25.72 32.81
N GLU A 375 -53.11 -24.45 32.55
CA GLU A 375 -54.34 -23.77 32.95
C GLU A 375 -55.56 -24.38 32.24
N GLU A 376 -55.50 -24.56 30.92
CA GLU A 376 -56.56 -25.22 30.14
C GLU A 376 -56.84 -26.65 30.64
N ALA A 377 -55.78 -27.45 30.86
CA ALA A 377 -55.93 -28.79 31.42
C ALA A 377 -56.53 -28.76 32.83
N SER A 378 -56.24 -27.74 33.63
CA SER A 378 -56.87 -27.55 34.95
C SER A 378 -58.36 -27.22 34.83
N GLN A 379 -58.73 -26.33 33.91
CA GLN A 379 -60.13 -25.97 33.66
C GLN A 379 -60.94 -27.18 33.17
N LEU A 380 -60.40 -27.95 32.21
CA LEU A 380 -61.05 -29.17 31.72
C LEU A 380 -61.24 -30.19 32.84
N ARG A 381 -60.26 -30.38 33.72
CA ARG A 381 -60.40 -31.25 34.90
C ARG A 381 -61.52 -30.80 35.85
N MET A 382 -61.65 -29.49 36.10
CA MET A 382 -62.76 -28.97 36.90
C MET A 382 -64.12 -29.24 36.26
N VAL A 383 -64.24 -29.04 34.93
CA VAL A 383 -65.47 -29.33 34.19
C VAL A 383 -65.82 -30.82 34.23
N ILE A 384 -64.82 -31.70 34.05
CA ILE A 384 -65.01 -33.15 34.15
C ILE A 384 -65.54 -33.52 35.54
N SER A 385 -64.89 -33.04 36.61
CA SER A 385 -65.34 -33.29 38.00
C SER A 385 -66.76 -32.81 38.24
N GLN A 386 -67.12 -31.63 37.74
CA GLN A 386 -68.48 -31.11 37.85
C GLN A 386 -69.50 -32.00 37.13
N LYS A 387 -69.16 -32.49 35.93
CA LYS A 387 -70.01 -33.40 35.16
C LYS A 387 -70.13 -34.77 35.82
N GLU A 388 -69.08 -35.26 36.47
CA GLU A 388 -69.11 -36.49 37.27
C GLU A 388 -70.06 -36.34 38.47
N ASP A 389 -70.02 -35.21 39.18
CA ASP A 389 -70.93 -34.92 40.30
C ASP A 389 -72.39 -34.85 39.85
N ASP A 390 -72.67 -34.18 38.73
CA ASP A 390 -74.03 -34.06 38.19
C ASP A 390 -74.55 -35.41 37.65
N LEU A 391 -73.67 -36.22 37.07
CA LEU A 391 -73.98 -37.59 36.69
C LEU A 391 -74.31 -38.42 37.94
N HIS A 392 -73.50 -38.33 39.00
CA HIS A 392 -73.72 -39.06 40.24
C HIS A 392 -75.07 -38.71 40.88
N LYS A 393 -75.43 -37.43 40.93
CA LYS A 393 -76.77 -36.98 41.38
C LYS A 393 -77.89 -37.56 40.52
N THR A 394 -77.69 -37.63 39.21
CA THR A 394 -78.69 -38.17 38.27
C THR A 394 -78.87 -39.67 38.45
N VAL A 395 -77.77 -40.42 38.57
CA VAL A 395 -77.78 -41.86 38.88
C VAL A 395 -78.49 -42.11 40.20
N GLN A 396 -78.18 -41.34 41.25
CA GLN A 396 -78.82 -41.48 42.57
C GLN A 396 -80.34 -41.25 42.50
N LYS A 397 -80.82 -40.29 41.70
CA LYS A 397 -82.26 -40.09 41.47
C LYS A 397 -82.90 -41.30 40.79
N TYR A 398 -82.27 -41.83 39.75
CA TYR A 398 -82.78 -43.02 39.06
C TYR A 398 -82.80 -44.25 39.99
N GLU A 399 -81.77 -44.44 40.83
CA GLU A 399 -81.76 -45.49 41.84
C GLU A 399 -82.92 -45.37 42.83
N GLN A 400 -83.20 -44.15 43.32
CA GLN A 400 -84.35 -43.89 44.19
C GLN A 400 -85.69 -44.25 43.51
N VAL A 401 -85.88 -43.83 42.25
CA VAL A 401 -87.08 -44.19 41.47
C VAL A 401 -87.21 -45.69 41.30
N ILE A 402 -86.11 -46.39 40.98
CA ILE A 402 -86.10 -47.84 40.87
C ILE A 402 -86.45 -48.50 42.21
N GLN A 403 -85.97 -47.97 43.34
CA GLN A 403 -86.35 -48.48 44.67
C GLN A 403 -87.83 -48.26 44.97
N ILE A 404 -88.39 -47.09 44.64
CA ILE A 404 -89.83 -46.81 44.79
C ILE A 404 -90.65 -47.78 43.93
N LEU A 405 -90.32 -47.93 42.64
CA LEU A 405 -91.03 -48.85 41.73
C LEU A 405 -90.92 -50.31 42.19
N LYS A 406 -89.77 -50.73 42.74
CA LYS A 406 -89.61 -52.06 43.35
C LYS A 406 -90.50 -52.22 44.58
N LYS A 407 -90.60 -51.19 45.43
CA LYS A 407 -91.47 -51.20 46.61
C LYS A 407 -92.95 -51.17 46.23
N GLU A 408 -93.36 -50.37 45.27
CA GLU A 408 -94.74 -50.35 44.75
C GLU A 408 -95.11 -51.67 44.10
N LYS A 409 -94.20 -52.31 43.34
CA LYS A 409 -94.41 -53.67 42.84
C LYS A 409 -94.48 -54.70 43.98
N PHE A 410 -93.72 -54.53 45.07
CA PHE A 410 -93.77 -55.40 46.24
C PHE A 410 -95.06 -55.22 47.05
N ASP A 411 -95.52 -53.98 47.27
CA ASP A 411 -96.78 -53.64 47.95
C ASP A 411 -97.99 -54.03 47.08
N SER A 412 -97.88 -53.93 45.75
CA SER A 412 -98.87 -54.49 44.82
C SER A 412 -98.81 -56.02 44.80
N SER A 413 -97.63 -56.64 44.89
CA SER A 413 -97.47 -58.09 44.99
C SER A 413 -98.04 -58.65 46.30
N SER A 414 -97.99 -57.90 47.40
CA SER A 414 -98.68 -58.19 48.66
C SER A 414 -100.21 -58.12 48.55
N HIS A 415 -100.76 -57.55 47.46
CA HIS A 415 -102.18 -57.54 47.15
C HIS A 415 -102.58 -58.50 46.00
N TYR A 416 -101.60 -59.15 45.36
CA TYR A 416 -101.83 -60.12 44.27
C TYR A 416 -101.44 -61.57 44.58
N GLU A 417 -101.04 -61.91 45.81
CA GLU A 417 -101.04 -63.32 46.27
C GLU A 417 -102.46 -63.92 46.42
N ARG A 418 -103.52 -63.19 46.06
CA ARG A 418 -104.90 -63.71 45.96
C ARG A 418 -105.50 -63.66 44.55
N PHE A 419 -104.74 -63.26 43.53
CA PHE A 419 -105.24 -63.20 42.14
C PHE A 419 -104.28 -63.80 41.10
N ASP A 420 -103.31 -64.61 41.54
CA ASP A 420 -102.34 -65.31 40.70
C ASP A 420 -102.77 -66.76 40.37
N LEU A 421 -104.07 -66.98 40.12
CA LEU A 421 -104.59 -68.28 39.65
C LEU A 421 -105.39 -68.20 38.32
N PHE A 422 -105.55 -67.03 37.69
CA PHE A 422 -106.51 -66.92 36.58
C PHE A 422 -106.00 -66.33 35.24
N LEU A 423 -104.75 -65.87 35.11
CA LEU A 423 -104.26 -65.40 33.80
C LEU A 423 -102.97 -66.09 33.31
N LEU A 424 -102.78 -67.35 33.71
CA LEU A 424 -101.98 -68.28 32.93
C LEU A 424 -102.85 -68.84 31.80
N VAL A 425 -102.84 -68.18 30.64
CA VAL A 425 -103.09 -68.69 29.27
C VAL A 425 -103.44 -67.48 28.40
N VAL A 426 -102.44 -66.86 27.77
CA VAL A 426 -102.36 -66.66 26.31
C VAL A 426 -100.88 -66.42 25.98
N THR A 427 -100.29 -67.42 25.36
CA THR A 427 -98.99 -67.49 24.68
C THR A 427 -98.87 -66.52 23.51
N ASP A 428 -97.72 -65.84 23.39
CA ASP A 428 -96.92 -65.82 22.14
C ASP A 428 -95.44 -65.38 22.42
N PRO A 429 -94.41 -66.19 22.12
CA PRO A 429 -93.01 -65.81 22.23
C PRO A 429 -92.39 -65.59 20.85
N GLY A 430 -92.12 -64.32 20.50
CA GLY A 430 -91.34 -64.01 19.32
C GLY A 430 -90.97 -62.55 19.23
N LEU A 431 -89.73 -62.20 19.60
CA LEU A 431 -89.01 -61.03 19.10
C LEU A 431 -87.50 -61.19 19.35
N ASN A 432 -86.86 -61.78 18.35
CA ASN A 432 -85.51 -61.56 17.83
C ASN A 432 -84.54 -60.66 18.61
N ALA A 433 -83.46 -61.28 19.11
CA ALA A 433 -82.15 -60.66 19.30
C ALA A 433 -81.09 -61.48 18.53
N SER A 434 -81.04 -61.29 17.22
CA SER A 434 -79.89 -61.55 16.33
C SER A 434 -79.61 -60.16 15.73
N ASP A 435 -78.45 -59.53 15.83
CA ASP A 435 -77.15 -59.98 15.40
C ASP A 435 -76.11 -59.06 16.06
N ALA A 436 -75.39 -59.56 17.05
CA ALA A 436 -74.12 -59.00 17.48
C ALA A 436 -73.20 -60.21 17.59
N PHE A 437 -71.97 -60.12 17.08
CA PHE A 437 -70.94 -61.18 17.03
C PHE A 437 -70.75 -61.95 15.71
N SER A 438 -70.84 -61.26 14.57
CA SER A 438 -69.86 -61.46 13.49
C SER A 438 -68.75 -60.40 13.69
N GLU A 439 -67.46 -60.66 13.89
CA GLU A 439 -66.65 -61.87 13.85
C GLU A 439 -65.35 -61.55 14.65
N PRO A 440 -64.92 -62.33 15.67
CA PRO A 440 -63.72 -62.02 16.48
C PRO A 440 -62.44 -61.86 15.64
N THR A 441 -62.38 -62.55 14.50
CA THR A 441 -61.24 -62.60 13.59
C THR A 441 -61.05 -61.30 12.79
N GLU A 442 -62.13 -60.68 12.31
CA GLU A 442 -62.05 -59.41 11.58
C GLU A 442 -61.59 -58.27 12.48
N MET A 443 -62.06 -58.24 13.73
CA MET A 443 -61.65 -57.24 14.72
C MET A 443 -60.20 -57.43 15.18
N GLU A 444 -59.72 -58.67 15.26
CA GLU A 444 -58.30 -58.94 15.54
C GLU A 444 -57.41 -58.53 14.37
N TYR A 445 -57.80 -58.85 13.13
CA TYR A 445 -57.08 -58.44 11.94
C TYR A 445 -57.07 -56.91 11.78
N LEU A 446 -58.20 -56.23 12.02
CA LEU A 446 -58.28 -54.77 11.99
C LEU A 446 -57.38 -54.11 13.04
N ARG A 447 -57.33 -54.64 14.27
CA ARG A 447 -56.39 -54.16 15.30
C ARG A 447 -54.94 -54.26 14.85
N LYS A 448 -54.57 -55.36 14.19
CA LYS A 448 -53.22 -55.55 13.64
C LYS A 448 -52.91 -54.53 12.53
N VAL A 449 -53.83 -54.35 11.59
CA VAL A 449 -53.64 -53.40 10.47
C VAL A 449 -53.59 -51.95 10.96
N LEU A 450 -54.43 -51.57 11.94
CA LEU A 450 -54.40 -50.24 12.55
C LEU A 450 -53.09 -49.99 13.32
N PHE A 451 -52.60 -50.99 14.05
CA PHE A 451 -51.32 -50.89 14.74
C PHE A 451 -50.17 -50.62 13.76
N GLU A 452 -50.08 -51.40 12.67
CA GLU A 452 -49.06 -51.19 11.63
C GLU A 452 -49.14 -49.80 10.99
N TYR A 453 -50.36 -49.33 10.68
CA TYR A 453 -50.60 -47.99 10.15
C TYR A 453 -50.16 -46.89 11.12
N MET A 454 -50.49 -47.00 12.41
CA MET A 454 -50.11 -46.01 13.45
C MET A 454 -48.61 -46.02 13.74
N MET A 455 -47.95 -47.16 13.55
CA MET A 455 -46.48 -47.28 13.67
C MET A 455 -45.73 -46.80 12.41
N GLY A 456 -46.44 -46.30 11.39
CA GLY A 456 -45.83 -45.73 10.19
C GLY A 456 -45.30 -46.76 9.19
N ARG A 457 -45.72 -48.02 9.28
CA ARG A 457 -45.26 -49.10 8.39
C ARG A 457 -46.26 -49.36 7.27
N GLU A 458 -45.78 -49.40 6.03
CA GLU A 458 -46.57 -49.64 4.81
C GLU A 458 -47.90 -48.85 4.78
N THR A 459 -47.87 -47.58 5.22
CA THR A 459 -49.08 -46.81 5.57
C THR A 459 -50.08 -46.71 4.42
N LYS A 460 -49.61 -46.60 3.17
CA LYS A 460 -50.46 -46.62 1.96
C LYS A 460 -51.18 -47.94 1.76
N THR A 461 -50.51 -49.07 1.99
CA THR A 461 -51.12 -50.41 1.88
C THR A 461 -52.10 -50.63 3.02
N MET A 462 -51.71 -50.28 4.25
CA MET A 462 -52.57 -50.43 5.42
C MET A 462 -53.83 -49.54 5.33
N ALA A 463 -53.73 -48.30 4.84
CA ALA A 463 -54.88 -47.43 4.59
C ALA A 463 -55.88 -48.03 3.60
N LYS A 464 -55.41 -48.70 2.53
CA LYS A 464 -56.27 -49.42 1.59
C LYS A 464 -57.01 -50.58 2.25
N VAL A 465 -56.32 -51.35 3.10
CA VAL A 465 -56.92 -52.46 3.84
C VAL A 465 -57.95 -51.95 4.85
N ILE A 466 -57.64 -50.88 5.61
CA ILE A 466 -58.56 -50.29 6.60
C ILE A 466 -59.83 -49.76 5.94
N THR A 467 -59.69 -48.96 4.87
CA THR A 467 -60.84 -48.38 4.15
C THR A 467 -61.72 -49.45 3.50
N SER A 468 -61.12 -50.57 3.06
CA SER A 468 -61.85 -51.71 2.51
C SER A 468 -62.56 -52.54 3.58
N MET A 469 -61.88 -52.84 4.70
CA MET A 469 -62.44 -53.62 5.81
C MET A 469 -63.60 -52.90 6.51
N LEU A 470 -63.44 -51.60 6.74
CA LEU A 470 -64.47 -50.77 7.37
C LEU A 470 -65.51 -50.25 6.37
N LYS A 471 -65.45 -50.69 5.10
CA LYS A 471 -66.39 -50.34 4.03
C LYS A 471 -66.64 -48.84 3.92
N PHE A 472 -65.57 -48.06 3.85
CA PHE A 472 -65.66 -46.61 3.70
C PHE A 472 -66.40 -46.25 2.40
N PRO A 473 -67.23 -45.19 2.40
CA PRO A 473 -67.77 -44.63 1.16
C PRO A 473 -66.62 -44.29 0.20
N PRO A 474 -66.76 -44.52 -1.12
CA PRO A 474 -65.69 -44.31 -2.10
C PRO A 474 -65.05 -42.92 -2.01
N ASP A 475 -65.84 -41.87 -1.78
CA ASP A 475 -65.38 -40.50 -1.65
C ASP A 475 -64.46 -40.28 -0.43
N GLN A 476 -64.72 -40.99 0.68
CA GLN A 476 -63.90 -40.91 1.89
C GLN A 476 -62.65 -41.77 1.76
N ALA A 477 -62.78 -42.97 1.19
CA ALA A 477 -61.65 -43.84 0.92
C ALA A 477 -60.63 -43.16 -0.01
N GLN A 478 -61.09 -42.52 -1.08
CA GLN A 478 -60.22 -41.79 -2.01
C GLN A 478 -59.49 -40.63 -1.32
N LYS A 479 -60.19 -39.81 -0.52
CA LYS A 479 -59.56 -38.72 0.25
C LYS A 479 -58.48 -39.19 1.21
N VAL A 480 -58.67 -40.33 1.87
CA VAL A 480 -57.67 -40.92 2.76
C VAL A 480 -56.43 -41.36 1.96
N LEU A 481 -56.63 -41.99 0.80
CA LEU A 481 -55.53 -42.45 -0.06
C LEU A 481 -54.76 -41.29 -0.69
N ASP A 482 -55.44 -40.24 -1.16
CA ASP A 482 -54.80 -39.05 -1.73
C ASP A 482 -53.92 -38.32 -0.70
N LYS A 483 -54.38 -38.28 0.56
CA LYS A 483 -53.61 -37.70 1.67
C LYS A 483 -52.37 -38.53 2.02
N GLU A 484 -52.45 -39.85 1.89
CA GLU A 484 -51.31 -40.75 2.12
C GLU A 484 -50.27 -40.66 0.98
N ASP A 485 -50.73 -40.47 -0.25
CA ASP A 485 -49.88 -40.21 -1.41
C ASP A 485 -49.12 -38.89 -1.27
N SER A 486 -49.78 -37.86 -0.75
CA SER A 486 -49.16 -36.55 -0.48
C SER A 486 -48.04 -36.63 0.57
N LYS A 487 -48.17 -37.48 1.60
CA LYS A 487 -47.12 -37.68 2.63
C LYS A 487 -45.88 -38.39 2.07
N THR A 488 -46.09 -39.30 1.13
CA THR A 488 -45.01 -40.04 0.46
C THR A 488 -44.19 -39.09 -0.43
N VAL A 489 -44.85 -38.15 -1.10
CA VAL A 489 -44.20 -37.11 -1.93
C VAL A 489 -43.39 -36.14 -1.08
N VAL A 490 -43.90 -35.70 0.09
CA VAL A 490 -43.16 -34.82 1.00
C VAL A 490 -41.94 -35.51 1.62
N SER A 491 -42.03 -36.80 1.94
CA SER A 491 -40.87 -37.55 2.48
C SER A 491 -39.76 -37.79 1.44
N ILE A 492 -40.13 -37.95 0.16
CA ILE A 492 -39.16 -38.05 -0.95
C ILE A 492 -38.55 -36.67 -1.26
N PHE A 493 -39.34 -35.59 -1.18
CA PHE A 493 -38.84 -34.23 -1.37
C PHE A 493 -37.84 -33.83 -0.27
N LEU A 494 -38.13 -34.15 0.99
CA LEU A 494 -37.22 -33.89 2.12
C LEU A 494 -35.92 -34.70 2.03
N LEU A 495 -35.94 -35.90 1.43
CA LEU A 495 -34.73 -36.69 1.18
C LEU A 495 -33.87 -36.20 0.00
N LEU A 496 -34.46 -35.42 -0.92
CA LEU A 496 -33.76 -34.84 -2.07
C LEU A 496 -33.20 -33.44 -1.79
N GLU A 497 -33.67 -32.76 -0.74
CA GLU A 497 -33.21 -31.43 -0.34
C GLU A 497 -32.01 -31.48 0.63
N ASP A 498 -31.69 -32.68 1.16
CA ASP A 498 -30.53 -32.99 2.01
C ASP A 498 -29.36 -33.69 1.25
N ILE A 499 -29.35 -33.64 -0.11
CA ILE A 499 -28.21 -33.99 -0.97
C ILE A 499 -27.75 -32.73 -1.70
#